data_AF-A0A970HHX4-F1
#
_entry.id   AF-A0A970HHX4-F1
#
_cell.length_a   1.000
_cell.length_b   1.000
_cell.length_c   1.000
_cell.angle_alpha   90.00
_cell.angle_beta   90.00
_cell.angle_gamma   90.00
#
_symmetry.space_group_name_H-M   'P 1'
#
loop_
_entity.id
_entity.type
_entity.pdbx_description
1 polymer ?
#
loop_
_entity_poly.entity_id
_entity_poly.type
_entity_poly.pdbx_seq_one_letter_code
_entity_poly.pdbx_strand_id
1 'polypeptide(L)'
;MDIFKDLSEKAKHTAKMVGEISSDMVEIGKLRLQITNLENEIRRLKTKIGQHFYKAYAEDEEIPGEKILALCEEIKEKYAKIEEIREKIDSISL
;
A
#
# COMPACT_ATOMS: atom_id res chain seq x y z
N MET A 1 4.86 -5.96 -41.08
CA MET A 1 4.39 -7.23 -40.47
C MET A 1 5.33 -7.71 -39.36
N ASP A 2 6.27 -6.89 -38.89
CA ASP A 2 7.31 -7.32 -37.94
C ASP A 2 6.98 -7.03 -36.47
N ILE A 3 6.15 -6.01 -36.19
CA ILE A 3 5.78 -5.63 -34.81
C ILE A 3 4.96 -6.73 -34.11
N PHE A 4 4.14 -7.47 -34.87
CA PHE A 4 3.39 -8.63 -34.36
C PHE A 4 4.28 -9.86 -34.12
N LYS A 5 5.37 -10.01 -34.88
CA LYS A 5 6.36 -11.09 -34.66
C LYS A 5 7.21 -10.82 -33.43
N ASP A 6 7.70 -9.59 -33.27
CA ASP A 6 8.49 -9.19 -32.09
C ASP A 6 7.65 -9.23 -30.80
N LEU A 7 6.36 -8.88 -30.87
CA LEU A 7 5.45 -9.00 -29.74
C LEU A 7 5.10 -10.47 -29.42
N SER A 8 4.96 -11.32 -30.44
CA SER A 8 4.73 -12.76 -30.28
C SER A 8 5.95 -13.48 -29.70
N GLU A 9 7.16 -13.11 -30.10
CA GLU A 9 8.40 -13.64 -29.54
C GLU A 9 8.64 -13.16 -28.11
N LYS A 10 8.38 -11.86 -27.82
CA LYS A 10 8.40 -11.35 -26.43
C LYS A 10 7.34 -12.01 -25.55
N ALA A 11 6.13 -12.22 -26.06
CA ALA A 11 5.07 -12.90 -25.32
C ALA A 11 5.41 -14.38 -25.04
N LYS A 12 6.06 -15.08 -25.98
CA LYS A 12 6.58 -16.44 -25.76
C LYS A 12 7.68 -16.49 -24.70
N HIS A 13 8.52 -15.45 -24.61
CA HIS A 13 9.53 -15.33 -23.55
C HIS A 13 8.90 -15.04 -22.18
N THR A 14 7.81 -14.26 -22.14
CA THR A 14 7.04 -14.04 -20.90
C THR A 14 6.29 -15.30 -20.46
N ALA A 15 5.72 -16.07 -21.40
CA ALA A 15 5.02 -17.33 -21.09
C ALA A 15 5.93 -18.39 -20.46
N LYS A 16 7.23 -18.39 -20.79
CA LYS A 16 8.23 -19.30 -20.19
C LYS A 16 8.63 -18.91 -18.76
N MET A 17 8.33 -17.67 -18.33
CA MET A 17 8.63 -17.16 -16.99
C MET A 17 7.48 -17.40 -15.98
N VAL A 18 6.36 -17.99 -16.41
CA VAL A 18 5.18 -18.28 -15.57
C VAL A 18 5.21 -19.71 -14.97
N GLY A 19 6.31 -20.46 -15.18
CA GLY A 19 6.38 -21.88 -14.84
C GLY A 19 6.45 -22.22 -13.34
N GLU A 20 6.85 -21.28 -12.47
CA GLU A 20 7.05 -21.56 -11.03
C GLU A 20 6.59 -20.38 -10.17
N ILE A 21 5.30 -19.99 -10.26
CA ILE A 21 4.71 -19.21 -9.15
C ILE A 21 4.42 -20.20 -8.03
N SER A 22 5.30 -20.27 -7.03
CA SER A 22 5.05 -21.08 -5.83
C SER A 22 3.87 -20.54 -5.03
N SER A 23 3.23 -21.39 -4.21
CA SER A 23 2.18 -20.96 -3.28
C SER A 23 2.64 -19.78 -2.41
N ASP A 24 3.91 -19.80 -2.00
CA ASP A 24 4.53 -18.77 -1.17
C ASP A 24 4.64 -17.43 -1.90
N MET A 25 4.93 -17.42 -3.21
CA MET A 25 4.95 -16.20 -4.01
C MET A 25 3.56 -15.55 -4.11
N VAL A 26 2.49 -16.35 -4.20
CA VAL A 26 1.12 -15.84 -4.20
C VAL A 26 0.78 -15.23 -2.84
N GLU A 27 1.16 -15.89 -1.76
CA GLU A 27 0.94 -15.41 -0.40
C GLU A 27 1.69 -14.09 -0.12
N ILE A 28 2.99 -14.03 -0.45
CA ILE A 28 3.78 -12.81 -0.36
C ILE A 28 3.15 -11.69 -1.20
N GLY A 29 2.66 -11.99 -2.40
CA GLY A 29 1.97 -11.02 -3.25
C GLY A 29 0.72 -10.42 -2.57
N LYS A 30 -0.10 -11.25 -1.92
CA LYS A 30 -1.26 -10.79 -1.15
C LYS A 30 -0.86 -9.92 0.03
N LEU A 31 0.18 -10.30 0.78
CA LEU A 31 0.69 -9.54 1.92
C LEU A 31 1.23 -8.17 1.48
N ARG A 32 1.96 -8.10 0.35
CA ARG A 32 2.44 -6.83 -0.23
C ARG A 32 1.29 -5.91 -0.65
N LEU A 33 0.23 -6.46 -1.25
CA LEU A 33 -0.97 -5.69 -1.58
C LEU A 33 -1.64 -5.11 -0.32
N GLN A 34 -1.69 -5.87 0.78
CA GLN A 34 -2.19 -5.37 2.06
C GLN A 34 -1.36 -4.20 2.59
N ILE A 35 -0.02 -4.28 2.53
CA ILE A 35 0.87 -3.16 2.88
C ILE A 35 0.55 -1.92 2.02
N THR A 36 0.47 -2.08 0.70
CA THR A 36 0.15 -0.95 -0.20
C THR A 36 -1.21 -0.31 0.12
N ASN A 37 -2.22 -1.10 0.49
CA ASN A 37 -3.51 -0.58 0.91
C ASN A 37 -3.41 0.22 2.21
N LEU A 38 -2.71 -0.30 3.23
CA LEU A 38 -2.47 0.40 4.49
C LEU A 38 -1.69 1.72 4.28
N GLU A 39 -0.68 1.73 3.42
CA GLU A 39 0.06 2.95 3.07
C GLU A 39 -0.83 3.99 2.38
N ASN A 40 -1.74 3.57 1.50
CA ASN A 40 -2.71 4.44 0.87
C ASN A 40 -3.70 5.03 1.90
N GLU A 41 -4.15 4.22 2.85
CA GLU A 41 -5.00 4.69 3.97
C GLU A 41 -4.27 5.71 4.84
N ILE A 42 -3.02 5.45 5.23
CA ILE A 42 -2.19 6.39 5.98
C ILE A 42 -2.07 7.72 5.23
N ARG A 43 -1.80 7.69 3.92
CA ARG A 43 -1.75 8.92 3.10
C ARG A 43 -3.07 9.68 3.16
N ARG A 44 -4.22 9.01 3.02
CA ARG A 44 -5.55 9.64 3.13
C ARG A 44 -5.79 10.25 4.51
N LEU A 45 -5.41 9.56 5.59
CA LEU A 45 -5.55 10.08 6.96
C LEU A 45 -4.69 11.33 7.18
N LYS A 46 -3.43 11.32 6.73
CA LYS A 46 -2.56 12.51 6.75
C LYS A 46 -3.14 13.67 5.96
N THR A 47 -3.73 13.42 4.79
CA THR A 47 -4.46 14.44 4.03
C THR A 47 -5.66 14.99 4.80
N LYS A 48 -6.46 14.14 5.45
CA LYS A 48 -7.60 14.58 6.29
C LYS A 48 -7.15 15.47 7.45
N ILE A 49 -6.04 15.15 8.09
CA ILE A 49 -5.45 16.02 9.12
C ILE A 49 -5.18 17.41 8.54
N GLY A 50 -4.45 17.50 7.41
CA GLY A 50 -4.19 18.78 6.74
C GLY A 50 -5.46 19.53 6.33
N GLN A 51 -6.51 18.82 5.90
CA GLN A 51 -7.82 19.41 5.61
C GLN A 51 -8.48 20.00 6.85
N HIS A 52 -8.40 19.33 8.01
CA HIS A 52 -8.92 19.87 9.27
C HIS A 52 -8.20 21.15 9.68
N PHE A 53 -6.86 21.20 9.55
CA PHE A 53 -6.09 22.41 9.82
C PHE A 53 -6.46 23.55 8.86
N TYR A 54 -6.49 23.29 7.55
CA TYR A 54 -6.82 24.33 6.57
C TYR A 54 -8.25 24.84 6.73
N LYS A 55 -9.21 23.96 7.01
CA LYS A 55 -10.59 24.34 7.27
C LYS A 55 -10.69 25.26 8.49
N ALA A 56 -10.07 24.88 9.61
CA ALA A 56 -10.07 25.70 10.83
C ALA A 56 -9.48 27.10 10.56
N TYR A 57 -8.36 27.16 9.83
CA TYR A 57 -7.77 28.44 9.41
C TYR A 57 -8.69 29.27 8.50
N ALA A 58 -9.32 28.64 7.51
CA ALA A 58 -10.15 29.33 6.51
C ALA A 58 -11.47 29.85 7.10
N GLU A 59 -12.00 29.19 8.13
CA GLU A 59 -13.27 29.52 8.78
C GLU A 59 -13.09 30.31 10.10
N ASP A 60 -11.84 30.66 10.46
CA ASP A 60 -11.49 31.28 11.76
C ASP A 60 -12.01 30.49 12.97
N GLU A 61 -12.01 29.16 12.83
CA GLU A 61 -12.43 28.20 13.86
C GLU A 61 -11.23 27.61 14.61
N GLU A 62 -11.51 27.07 15.81
CA GLU A 62 -10.51 26.33 16.56
C GLU A 62 -10.18 24.99 15.87
N ILE A 63 -8.89 24.64 15.88
CA ILE A 63 -8.41 23.36 15.34
C ILE A 63 -9.01 22.21 16.16
N PRO A 64 -9.68 21.22 15.52
CA PRO A 64 -10.33 20.13 16.25
C PRO A 64 -9.31 19.10 16.74
N GLY A 65 -8.62 19.41 17.84
CA GLY A 65 -7.51 18.64 18.39
C GLY A 65 -7.83 17.17 18.65
N GLU A 66 -8.98 16.87 19.27
CA GLU A 66 -9.41 15.49 19.53
C GLU A 66 -9.59 14.67 18.25
N LYS A 67 -10.17 15.26 17.18
CA LYS A 67 -10.33 14.59 15.89
C LYS A 67 -8.98 14.30 15.25
N ILE A 68 -8.04 15.24 15.34
CA ILE A 68 -6.69 15.05 14.82
C ILE A 68 -5.95 13.96 15.60
N LEU A 69 -6.05 13.94 16.93
CA LEU A 69 -5.46 12.90 17.77
C LEU A 69 -5.99 11.51 17.42
N ALA A 70 -7.30 11.38 17.21
CA ALA A 70 -7.89 10.11 16.78
C ALA A 70 -7.33 9.64 15.42
N LEU A 71 -7.18 10.55 14.45
CA LEU A 71 -6.55 10.23 13.16
C LEU A 71 -5.08 9.82 13.31
N CYS A 72 -4.34 10.44 14.24
CA CYS A 72 -2.94 10.09 14.52
C CYS A 72 -2.80 8.70 15.14
N GLU A 73 -3.66 8.33 16.09
CA GLU A 73 -3.67 6.97 16.65
C GLU A 73 -4.03 5.92 15.59
N GLU A 74 -5.01 6.20 14.72
CA GLU A 74 -5.34 5.29 13.60
C GLU A 74 -4.14 5.10 12.64
N ILE A 75 -3.39 6.16 12.34
CA ILE A 75 -2.16 6.08 11.54
C ILE A 75 -1.12 5.20 12.22
N LYS A 76 -0.93 5.35 13.54
CA LYS A 76 0.03 4.58 14.33
C LYS A 76 -0.30 3.09 14.33
N GLU A 77 -1.57 2.73 14.51
CA GLU A 77 -2.04 1.35 14.43
C GLU A 77 -1.77 0.73 13.05
N LYS A 78 -2.02 1.48 11.97
CA LYS A 78 -1.73 1.00 10.61
C LYS A 78 -0.24 0.79 10.37
N TYR A 79 0.63 1.65 10.91
CA TYR A 79 2.08 1.42 10.84
C TYR A 79 2.50 0.16 11.59
N ALA A 80 1.98 -0.07 12.80
CA ALA A 80 2.24 -1.31 13.53
C ALA A 80 1.80 -2.54 12.71
N LYS A 81 0.65 -2.46 12.04
CA LYS A 81 0.16 -3.52 11.16
C LYS A 81 1.07 -3.77 9.95
N ILE A 82 1.63 -2.72 9.35
CA ILE A 82 2.59 -2.85 8.25
C ILE A 82 3.83 -3.62 8.72
N GLU A 83 4.37 -3.30 9.89
CA GLU A 83 5.53 -4.00 10.45
C GLU A 83 5.23 -5.48 10.73
N GLU A 84 4.08 -5.80 11.32
CA GLU A 84 3.64 -7.20 11.49
C GLU A 84 3.56 -7.97 10.15
N ILE A 85 3.11 -7.32 9.08
CA ILE A 85 3.01 -7.96 7.76
C ILE A 85 4.41 -8.14 7.14
N ARG A 86 5.32 -7.18 7.34
CA ARG A 86 6.71 -7.28 6.89
C ARG A 86 7.43 -8.45 7.56
N GLU A 87 7.30 -8.59 8.88
CA GLU A 87 7.85 -9.74 9.62
C GLU A 87 7.31 -11.08 9.10
N LYS A 88 6.02 -11.14 8.74
CA LYS A 88 5.44 -12.34 8.13
C LYS A 88 6.04 -12.66 6.77
N ILE A 89 6.22 -11.65 5.90
CA ILE A 89 6.85 -11.85 4.59
C ILE A 89 8.28 -12.38 4.78
N ASP A 90 9.05 -11.79 5.70
CA ASP A 90 10.42 -12.20 5.98
C ASP A 90 10.47 -13.66 6.44
N SER A 91 9.53 -14.09 7.29
CA SER A 91 9.42 -15.48 7.75
C SER A 91 9.10 -16.51 6.66
N ILE A 92 8.42 -16.10 5.58
CA ILE A 92 8.09 -16.96 4.43
C ILE A 92 9.26 -17.02 3.43
N SER A 93 10.06 -15.95 3.39
CA SER A 93 11.21 -15.82 2.47
C SER A 93 12.54 -16.39 3.00
N LEU A 94 12.56 -16.85 4.25
CA LEU A 94 13.67 -17.55 4.92
C LEU A 94 13.59 -19.06 4.66
#